data_AF-A0A4Y2TCC2-F1
#
_entry.id   AF-A0A4Y2TCC2-F1
#
_cell.length_a   1.000
_cell.length_b   1.000
_cell.length_c   1.000
_cell.angle_alpha   90.00
_cell.angle_beta   90.00
_cell.angle_gamma   90.00
#
_symmetry.space_group_name_H-M   'P 1'
#
loop_
_entity.id
_entity.type
_entity.pdbx_description
1 polymer ?
#
loop_
_entity_poly.entity_id
_entity_poly.type
_entity_poly.pdbx_seq_one_letter_code
_entity_poly.pdbx_strand_id
1 'polypeptide(L)'
;MKFSSEVPEKCRGRELGREKYLSTEQEKINLKNGKRYFNLCFKFQKDGFVVKQAEEDAEYLITKSALEIGKGSQSVVDVGEDIDHMVIITASTNYENIFFSKTGRSKTEDALYCAASLNIAPHIRDIILFHD
;
A
#
# COMPACT_ATOMS: atom_id res chain seq x y z
N MET A 1 26.02 15.82 -21.92
CA MET A 1 24.95 16.65 -21.31
C MET A 1 25.04 16.49 -19.80
N LYS A 2 25.33 17.59 -19.08
CA LYS A 2 25.35 17.64 -17.61
C LYS A 2 23.93 17.86 -17.13
N PHE A 3 23.42 17.02 -16.25
CA PHE A 3 22.17 17.30 -15.52
C PHE A 3 22.53 17.95 -14.19
N SER A 4 22.06 19.20 -14.02
CA SER A 4 22.19 20.00 -12.81
C SER A 4 21.48 19.31 -11.65
N SER A 5 22.17 19.15 -10.53
CA SER A 5 21.61 18.72 -9.26
C SER A 5 20.98 19.93 -8.56
N GLU A 6 19.79 20.32 -8.98
CA GLU A 6 18.99 21.32 -8.28
C GLU A 6 17.86 20.62 -7.51
N VAL A 7 18.03 20.59 -6.19
CA VAL A 7 16.98 20.22 -5.24
C VAL A 7 15.94 21.34 -5.27
N PRO A 8 14.63 21.06 -5.43
CA PRO A 8 13.62 22.10 -5.41
C PRO A 8 13.59 22.78 -4.03
N GLU A 9 13.97 24.05 -4.00
CA GLU A 9 13.95 24.90 -2.82
C GLU A 9 12.52 25.39 -2.55
N LYS A 10 11.72 24.62 -1.79
CA LYS A 10 10.54 25.18 -1.09
C LYS A 10 10.02 24.34 0.09
N CYS A 11 10.85 24.13 1.10
CA CYS A 11 10.36 23.93 2.48
C CYS A 11 10.47 25.26 3.24
N ARG A 12 9.76 26.29 2.76
CA ARG A 12 9.63 27.56 3.51
C ARG A 12 8.35 27.45 4.32
N GLY A 13 8.51 27.27 5.64
CA GLY A 13 7.40 27.18 6.58
C GLY A 13 6.46 28.37 6.43
N ARG A 14 5.17 28.08 6.24
CA ARG A 14 4.10 29.05 6.49
C ARG A 14 3.49 28.68 7.83
N GLU A 15 3.66 29.57 8.80
CA GLU A 15 2.85 29.57 10.02
C GLU A 15 1.39 29.68 9.61
N LEU A 16 0.65 28.59 9.79
CA LEU A 16 -0.81 28.60 9.87
C LEU A 16 -1.15 27.97 11.21
N GLY A 17 -1.71 28.79 12.08
CA GLY A 17 -2.08 28.42 13.43
C GLY A 17 -3.10 27.29 13.50
N ARG A 18 -3.09 26.66 14.68
CA ARG A 18 -3.93 25.58 15.23
C ARG A 18 -3.33 24.18 15.12
N GLU A 19 -2.60 23.87 16.20
CA GLU A 19 -2.64 22.61 16.95
C GLU A 19 -2.23 21.30 16.24
N LYS A 20 -0.93 21.00 16.30
CA LYS A 20 -0.38 19.69 16.72
C LYS A 20 1.14 19.84 16.86
N TYR A 21 1.61 20.02 18.09
CA TYR A 21 3.04 19.85 18.39
C TYR A 21 3.35 18.36 18.27
N LEU A 22 3.65 17.89 17.07
CA LEU A 22 4.43 16.66 16.91
C LEU A 22 5.79 16.96 17.53
N SER A 23 6.23 16.17 18.50
CA SER A 23 7.54 16.34 19.11
C SER A 23 8.59 16.40 18.00
N THR A 24 9.60 17.25 18.15
CA THR A 24 10.62 17.52 17.12
C THR A 24 11.32 16.22 16.65
N GLU A 25 11.31 15.18 17.49
CA GLU A 25 11.80 13.85 17.16
C GLU A 25 10.84 13.04 16.27
N GLN A 26 9.52 13.16 16.46
CA GLN A 26 8.53 12.54 15.58
C GLN A 26 8.60 13.14 14.17
N GLU A 27 8.77 14.46 14.05
CA GLU A 27 8.97 15.13 12.76
C GLU A 27 10.28 14.70 12.09
N LYS A 28 11.38 14.56 12.84
CA LYS A 28 12.65 14.01 12.32
C LYS A 28 12.51 12.58 11.84
N ILE A 29 11.80 11.73 12.58
CA ILE A 29 11.50 10.35 12.19
C ILE A 29 10.65 10.34 10.92
N ASN A 30 9.61 11.18 10.84
CA ASN A 30 8.75 11.28 9.66
C ASN A 30 9.52 11.79 8.43
N LEU A 31 10.40 12.78 8.58
CA LEU A 31 11.28 13.25 7.50
C LEU A 31 12.28 12.18 7.07
N LYS A 32 12.86 11.44 8.02
CA LYS A 32 13.81 10.35 7.75
C LYS A 32 13.12 9.18 7.05
N ASN A 33 11.93 8.81 7.52
CA ASN A 33 11.10 7.77 6.92
C ASN A 33 10.62 8.20 5.53
N GLY A 34 10.15 9.44 5.37
CA GLY A 34 9.76 10.01 4.07
C GLY A 34 10.90 9.99 3.04
N LYS A 35 12.12 10.37 3.45
CA LYS A 35 13.32 10.24 2.60
C LYS A 35 13.63 8.78 2.24
N ARG A 36 13.45 7.86 3.18
CA ARG A 36 13.66 6.41 2.95
C ARG A 36 12.65 5.85 1.95
N TYR A 37 11.37 6.19 2.10
CA TYR A 37 10.31 5.76 1.18
C TYR A 37 10.50 6.35 -0.22
N PHE A 38 10.90 7.62 -0.33
CA PHE A 38 11.23 8.25 -1.62
C PHE A 38 12.36 7.50 -2.35
N ASN A 39 13.46 7.20 -1.64
CA ASN A 39 14.59 6.46 -2.23
C ASN A 39 14.20 5.05 -2.67
N LEU A 40 13.31 4.40 -1.92
CA LEU A 40 12.81 3.06 -2.27
C LEU A 40 11.95 3.12 -3.54
N CYS A 41 11.03 4.08 -3.63
CA CYS A 41 10.20 4.29 -4.82
C CYS A 41 11.05 4.56 -6.05
N PHE A 42 12.05 5.44 -5.93
CA PHE A 42 12.98 5.74 -7.01
C PHE A 42 13.76 4.50 -7.47
N LYS A 43 14.19 3.65 -6.53
CA LYS A 43 14.89 2.40 -6.86
C LYS A 43 14.00 1.44 -7.64
N PHE A 44 12.76 1.22 -7.20
CA PHE A 44 11.81 0.37 -7.92
C PHE A 44 11.50 0.91 -9.31
N GLN A 45 11.29 2.21 -9.46
CA GLN A 45 11.10 2.83 -10.78
C GLN A 45 12.32 2.63 -11.69
N LYS A 46 13.54 2.76 -11.16
CA LYS A 46 14.78 2.52 -11.91
C LYS A 46 14.92 1.07 -12.35
N ASP A 47 14.45 0.12 -11.53
CA ASP A 47 14.45 -1.31 -11.84
C ASP A 47 13.27 -1.71 -12.76
N GLY A 48 12.49 -0.74 -13.26
CA GLY A 48 11.44 -0.94 -14.26
C GLY A 48 10.05 -1.21 -13.68
N PHE A 49 9.87 -1.12 -12.37
CA PHE A 49 8.57 -1.29 -11.73
C PHE A 49 7.70 -0.04 -11.87
N VAL A 50 6.41 -0.26 -12.10
CA VAL A 50 5.40 0.80 -11.98
C VAL A 50 5.14 1.04 -10.50
N VAL A 51 5.48 2.22 -10.00
CA VAL A 51 5.28 2.60 -8.60
C VAL A 51 4.15 3.63 -8.51
N LYS A 52 3.13 3.33 -7.69
CA LYS A 52 2.09 4.27 -7.29
C LYS A 52 2.26 4.60 -5.80
N GLN A 53 2.17 5.88 -5.44
CA GLN A 53 2.15 6.32 -4.04
C GLN A 53 0.73 6.78 -3.70
N ALA A 54 0.24 6.39 -2.52
CA ALA A 54 -1.03 6.89 -2.02
C ALA A 54 -0.85 8.27 -1.39
N GLU A 55 -1.76 9.20 -1.72
CA GLU A 55 -1.79 10.52 -1.09
C GLU A 55 -2.40 10.46 0.31
N GLU A 56 -3.38 9.56 0.52
CA GLU A 56 -4.13 9.46 1.77
C GLU A 56 -4.16 8.00 2.30
N ASP A 57 -4.61 7.05 1.48
CA ASP A 57 -4.87 5.67 1.89
C ASP A 57 -4.20 4.66 0.93
N ALA A 58 -3.28 3.86 1.48
CA ALA A 58 -2.52 2.87 0.71
C ALA A 58 -3.36 1.61 0.44
N GLU A 59 -4.16 1.18 1.42
CA GLU A 59 -5.06 0.05 1.35
C GLU A 59 -6.10 0.23 0.24
N TYR A 60 -6.69 1.42 0.12
CA TYR A 60 -7.60 1.77 -0.98
C TYR A 60 -6.91 1.70 -2.34
N LEU A 61 -5.70 2.28 -2.46
CA LEU A 61 -4.97 2.32 -3.72
C LEU A 61 -4.53 0.93 -4.18
N ILE A 62 -4.13 0.07 -3.25
CA ILE A 62 -3.75 -1.32 -3.50
C ILE A 62 -4.98 -2.13 -3.89
N THR A 63 -6.07 -2.06 -3.11
CA THR A 63 -7.32 -2.77 -3.40
C THR A 63 -7.88 -2.38 -4.77
N LYS A 64 -7.92 -1.07 -5.08
CA LYS A 64 -8.38 -0.57 -6.38
C LYS A 64 -7.48 -1.03 -7.53
N SER A 65 -6.16 -0.97 -7.36
CA SER A 65 -5.23 -1.41 -8.40
C SER A 65 -5.33 -2.92 -8.65
N ALA A 66 -5.43 -3.73 -7.59
CA ALA A 66 -5.63 -5.17 -7.71
C ALA A 66 -6.93 -5.50 -8.46
N LEU A 67 -8.01 -4.78 -8.15
CA LEU A 67 -9.30 -4.92 -8.84
C LEU A 67 -9.24 -4.56 -10.33
N GLU A 68 -8.58 -3.46 -10.68
CA GLU A 68 -8.42 -3.02 -12.07
C GLU A 68 -7.57 -4.00 -12.86
N ILE A 69 -6.42 -4.43 -12.31
CA ILE A 69 -5.51 -5.38 -12.96
C ILE A 69 -6.17 -6.76 -13.06
N GLY A 70 -6.91 -7.18 -12.03
CA GLY A 70 -7.58 -8.49 -11.95
C GLY A 70 -8.59 -8.74 -13.06
N LYS A 71 -9.27 -7.68 -13.57
CA LYS A 71 -10.24 -7.80 -14.68
C LYS A 71 -9.61 -8.26 -16.00
N GLY A 72 -8.33 -8.00 -16.21
CA GLY A 72 -7.62 -8.31 -17.46
C GLY A 72 -6.47 -9.31 -17.32
N SER A 73 -6.23 -9.81 -16.11
CA SER A 73 -5.08 -10.67 -15.80
C SER A 73 -5.50 -12.08 -15.45
N GLN A 74 -4.71 -13.07 -15.84
CA GLN A 74 -4.96 -14.47 -15.46
C GLN A 74 -4.85 -14.67 -13.94
N SER A 75 -3.98 -13.91 -13.27
CA SER A 75 -3.81 -13.90 -11.82
C SER A 75 -3.17 -12.60 -11.34
N VAL A 76 -3.56 -12.13 -10.16
CA VAL A 76 -2.93 -11.02 -9.43
C VAL A 76 -2.48 -11.53 -8.08
N VAL A 77 -1.25 -11.23 -7.69
CA VAL A 77 -0.72 -11.55 -6.36
C VAL A 77 -0.43 -10.25 -5.65
N ASP A 78 -1.17 -9.98 -4.59
CA ASP A 78 -0.85 -8.95 -3.60
C ASP A 78 0.17 -9.52 -2.61
N VAL A 79 1.15 -8.71 -2.22
CA VAL A 79 2.27 -9.13 -1.36
C VAL A 79 2.37 -8.16 -0.19
N GLY A 80 2.14 -8.66 1.02
CA GLY A 80 2.12 -7.84 2.22
C GLY A 80 2.30 -8.64 3.50
N GLU A 81 2.54 -7.94 4.61
CA GLU A 81 2.62 -8.56 5.95
C GLU A 81 1.24 -8.55 6.65
N ASP A 82 0.40 -7.56 6.32
CA ASP A 82 -0.83 -7.23 7.03
C ASP A 82 -2.01 -8.14 6.65
N ILE A 83 -2.56 -8.82 7.66
CA ILE A 83 -3.69 -9.75 7.49
C ILE A 83 -4.99 -8.98 7.23
N ASP A 84 -5.13 -7.81 7.83
CA ASP A 84 -6.34 -7.00 7.69
C ASP A 84 -6.53 -6.57 6.23
N HIS A 85 -5.43 -6.26 5.52
CA HIS A 85 -5.44 -5.95 4.09
C HIS A 85 -5.89 -7.15 3.24
N MET A 86 -5.37 -8.35 3.54
CA MET A 86 -5.80 -9.59 2.88
C MET A 86 -7.32 -9.80 3.02
N VAL A 87 -7.88 -9.54 4.21
CA VAL A 87 -9.32 -9.67 4.46
C VAL A 87 -10.11 -8.64 3.66
N ILE A 88 -9.65 -7.38 3.60
CA ILE A 88 -10.30 -6.31 2.83
C ILE A 88 -10.32 -6.64 1.34
N ILE A 89 -9.20 -7.04 0.75
CA ILE A 89 -9.14 -7.44 -0.66
C ILE A 89 -10.05 -8.64 -0.89
N THR A 90 -9.95 -9.67 -0.05
CA THR A 90 -10.75 -10.87 -0.21
C THR A 90 -12.25 -10.62 -0.11
N ALA A 91 -12.69 -9.75 0.80
CA ALA A 91 -14.09 -9.37 0.91
C ALA A 91 -14.53 -8.50 -0.28
N SER A 92 -13.69 -7.54 -0.69
CA SER A 92 -13.95 -6.56 -1.74
C SER A 92 -14.04 -7.17 -3.14
N THR A 93 -13.53 -8.39 -3.32
CA THR A 93 -13.45 -9.01 -4.64
C THR A 93 -14.05 -10.42 -4.67
N ASN A 94 -14.79 -10.71 -5.75
CA ASN A 94 -15.25 -12.06 -6.08
C ASN A 94 -14.28 -12.79 -7.02
N TYR A 95 -13.11 -12.21 -7.27
CA TYR A 95 -12.17 -12.70 -8.26
C TYR A 95 -11.37 -13.86 -7.68
N GLU A 96 -11.62 -15.06 -8.19
CA GLU A 96 -10.84 -16.25 -7.87
C GLU A 96 -9.36 -16.12 -8.29
N ASN A 97 -9.05 -15.16 -9.16
CA ASN A 97 -7.71 -14.89 -9.66
C ASN A 97 -6.90 -13.88 -8.83
N ILE A 98 -7.41 -13.38 -7.70
CA ILE A 98 -6.64 -12.52 -6.79
C ILE A 98 -6.16 -13.34 -5.59
N PHE A 99 -4.85 -13.31 -5.37
CA PHE A 99 -4.15 -14.03 -4.32
C PHE A 99 -3.40 -13.05 -3.42
N PHE A 100 -3.24 -13.39 -2.14
CA PHE A 100 -2.43 -12.65 -1.18
C PHE A 100 -1.27 -13.53 -0.72
N SER A 101 -0.05 -13.02 -0.83
CA SER A 101 1.17 -13.65 -0.35
C SER A 101 1.58 -12.99 0.95
N LYS A 102 1.43 -13.71 2.07
CA LYS A 102 1.90 -13.20 3.36
C LYS A 102 3.40 -13.43 3.49
N THR A 103 4.19 -12.38 3.32
CA THR A 103 5.63 -12.45 3.56
C THR A 103 5.90 -12.21 5.05
N GLY A 104 6.14 -13.29 5.80
CA GLY A 104 6.38 -13.22 7.25
C GLY A 104 7.85 -12.96 7.62
N ARG A 105 8.10 -12.47 8.84
CA ARG A 105 9.46 -12.36 9.43
C ARG A 105 9.99 -13.67 10.02
N SER A 106 9.13 -14.66 10.23
CA SER A 106 9.50 -15.98 10.76
C SER A 106 9.86 -16.96 9.65
N LYS A 107 10.65 -18.00 9.96
CA LYS A 107 11.09 -19.07 9.04
C LYS A 107 9.96 -19.95 8.46
N THR A 108 8.72 -19.51 8.56
CA THR A 108 7.56 -20.14 7.93
C THR A 108 7.57 -19.85 6.44
N GLU A 109 7.23 -20.86 5.64
CA GLU A 109 7.12 -20.77 4.20
C GLU A 109 6.10 -19.68 3.80
N ASP A 110 6.38 -18.99 2.70
CA ASP A 110 5.47 -18.00 2.13
C ASP A 110 4.13 -18.68 1.82
N ALA A 111 3.05 -18.20 2.45
CA ALA A 111 1.71 -18.74 2.28
C ALA A 111 0.91 -17.87 1.31
N LEU A 112 0.29 -18.52 0.33
CA LEU A 112 -0.65 -17.90 -0.62
C LEU A 112 -2.08 -18.14 -0.14
N TYR A 113 -2.84 -17.07 -0.03
CA TYR A 113 -4.24 -17.06 0.37
C TYR A 113 -5.09 -16.54 -0.80
N CYS A 114 -6.28 -17.11 -1.00
CA CYS A 114 -7.29 -16.60 -1.92
C CYS A 114 -8.67 -16.59 -1.26
N ALA A 115 -9.64 -16.00 -1.96
CA ALA A 115 -11.02 -15.94 -1.49
C ALA A 115 -11.62 -17.32 -1.19
N ALA A 116 -11.32 -18.32 -2.02
CA ALA A 116 -11.79 -19.68 -1.81
C ALA A 116 -11.27 -20.29 -0.50
N SER A 117 -10.00 -20.05 -0.17
CA SER A 117 -9.40 -20.55 1.09
C SER A 117 -9.89 -19.83 2.35
N LEU A 118 -10.32 -18.57 2.25
CA LEU A 118 -10.82 -17.81 3.40
C LEU A 118 -12.30 -18.07 3.69
N ASN A 119 -13.07 -18.61 2.73
CA ASN A 119 -14.48 -19.00 2.86
C ASN A 119 -15.35 -17.97 3.62
N ILE A 120 -15.16 -16.68 3.31
CA ILE A 120 -15.91 -15.58 3.95
C ILE A 120 -17.36 -15.63 3.44
N ALA A 121 -18.29 -15.96 4.34
CA ALA A 121 -19.71 -16.05 4.01
C ALA A 121 -20.25 -14.71 3.49
N PRO A 122 -21.20 -14.70 2.53
CA PRO A 122 -21.68 -13.46 1.91
C PRO A 122 -22.13 -12.39 2.92
N HIS A 123 -22.90 -12.77 3.94
CA HIS A 123 -23.38 -11.85 4.98
C HIS A 123 -22.25 -11.25 5.85
N ILE A 124 -21.09 -11.89 5.93
CA ILE A 124 -19.92 -11.36 6.64
C ILE A 124 -19.24 -10.27 5.80
N ARG A 125 -19.29 -10.37 4.46
CA ARG A 125 -18.70 -9.37 3.57
C ARG A 125 -19.42 -8.03 3.69
N ASP A 126 -20.75 -8.06 3.78
CA ASP A 126 -21.56 -6.85 3.96
C ASP A 126 -21.22 -6.13 5.28
N ILE A 127 -20.88 -6.89 6.33
CA ILE A 127 -20.41 -6.35 7.61
C ILE A 127 -19.02 -5.72 7.51
N ILE A 128 -18.10 -6.37 6.77
CA ILE A 128 -16.71 -5.92 6.64
C ILE A 128 -16.59 -4.68 5.73
N LEU A 129 -17.36 -4.64 4.63
CA LEU A 129 -17.24 -3.61 3.60
C LEU A 129 -18.11 -2.38 3.86
N PHE A 130 -18.99 -2.42 4.87
CA PHE A 130 -19.93 -1.34 5.19
C PHE A 130 -20.70 -0.87 3.94
N HIS A 131 -21.24 -1.81 3.16
CA HIS A 131 -22.13 -1.46 2.03
C HIS A 131 -23.47 -0.97 2.59
N ASP A 132 -23.77 0.33 2.43
CA ASP A 132 -25.11 0.92 2.58
C ASP A 132 -26.03 0.55 1.40
#